data_AF-A0A3T2E307-F1
#
_entry.id   AF-A0A3T2E307-F1
#
_cell.length_a   1.000
_cell.length_b   1.000
_cell.length_c   1.000
_cell.angle_alpha   90.00
_cell.angle_beta   90.00
_cell.angle_gamma   90.00
#
_symmetry.space_group_name_H-M   'P 1'
#
loop_
_entity.id
_entity.type
_entity.pdbx_description
1 polymer ?
#
loop_
_entity_poly.entity_id
_entity_poly.type
_entity_poly.pdbx_seq_one_letter_code
_entity_poly.pdbx_strand_id
1 'polypeptide(L)'
;MKHQENRAFFNDQKEKITIYLKHNIPDFNTVTFTNEEFNPIGINIDGYINNDKNLSFTAGKDVKIFSCSDELDKMFKEPRKGYDEILSGLKSYED
;
A
#
# COMPACT_ATOMS: atom_id res chain seq x y z
N MET A 1 3.01 13.14 22.85
CA MET A 1 3.98 12.18 22.28
C MET A 1 3.29 11.06 21.51
N LYS A 2 2.45 10.20 22.12
CA LYS A 2 1.74 9.09 21.42
C LYS A 2 1.03 9.44 20.11
N HIS A 3 0.33 10.59 20.02
CA HIS A 3 -0.38 10.97 18.78
C HIS A 3 0.54 11.37 17.62
N GLN A 4 1.77 11.80 17.89
CA GLN A 4 2.70 12.24 16.85
C GLN A 4 3.47 11.04 16.26
N GLU A 5 3.85 10.10 17.11
CA GLU A 5 4.47 8.82 16.72
C GLU A 5 3.51 7.98 15.87
N ASN A 6 2.23 7.92 16.23
CA ASN A 6 1.23 7.21 15.44
C ASN A 6 1.03 7.80 14.04
N ARG A 7 1.06 9.14 13.91
CA ARG A 7 0.93 9.81 12.61
C ARG A 7 2.13 9.59 11.72
N ALA A 8 3.35 9.67 12.27
CA ALA A 8 4.56 9.35 11.54
C ALA A 8 4.51 7.89 11.04
N PHE A 9 4.13 6.97 11.91
CA PHE A 9 3.96 5.57 11.55
C PHE A 9 2.94 5.34 10.42
N PHE A 10 1.75 5.95 10.48
CA PHE A 10 0.77 5.83 9.38
C PHE A 10 1.28 6.46 8.08
N ASN A 11 1.98 7.59 8.15
CA ASN A 11 2.57 8.21 6.96
C ASN A 11 3.59 7.30 6.30
N ASP A 12 4.49 6.68 7.07
CA ASP A 12 5.46 5.71 6.56
C ASP A 12 4.75 4.52 5.89
N GLN A 13 3.68 4.01 6.49
CA GLN A 13 2.92 2.88 5.94
C GLN A 13 2.20 3.25 4.64
N LYS A 14 1.60 4.45 4.57
CA LYS A 14 1.00 4.97 3.34
C LYS A 14 2.00 5.12 2.22
N GLU A 15 3.22 5.55 2.52
CA GLU A 15 4.30 5.65 1.52
C GLU A 15 4.67 4.27 0.97
N LYS A 16 4.83 3.27 1.84
CA LYS A 16 5.09 1.87 1.42
C LYS A 16 3.96 1.32 0.53
N ILE A 17 2.71 1.53 0.92
CA ILE A 17 1.53 1.12 0.14
C ILE A 17 1.53 1.80 -1.23
N THR A 18 1.82 3.11 -1.26
CA THR A 18 1.87 3.88 -2.51
C THR A 18 2.95 3.36 -3.45
N ILE A 19 4.15 3.07 -2.93
CA ILE A 19 5.25 2.49 -3.72
C ILE A 19 4.87 1.09 -4.25
N TYR A 20 4.26 0.26 -3.39
CA TYR A 20 3.80 -1.07 -3.76
C TYR A 20 2.75 -1.04 -4.89
N LEU A 21 1.74 -0.19 -4.76
CA LEU A 21 0.68 -0.01 -5.77
C LEU A 21 1.27 0.53 -7.07
N LYS A 22 2.06 1.61 -7.01
CA LYS A 22 2.70 2.21 -8.18
C LYS A 22 3.62 1.24 -8.91
N HIS A 23 4.32 0.37 -8.18
CA HIS A 23 5.19 -0.61 -8.82
C HIS A 23 4.40 -1.74 -9.47
N ASN A 24 3.40 -2.28 -8.77
CA ASN A 24 2.69 -3.48 -9.22
C ASN A 24 1.52 -3.21 -10.16
N ILE A 25 1.00 -1.99 -10.21
CA ILE A 25 -0.13 -1.60 -11.06
C ILE A 25 0.39 -0.64 -12.13
N PRO A 26 0.52 -1.08 -13.41
CA PRO A 26 1.02 -0.22 -14.48
C PRO A 26 0.19 1.04 -14.68
N ASP A 27 -1.14 0.92 -14.56
CA ASP A 27 -2.11 2.01 -14.75
C ASP A 27 -2.42 2.77 -13.44
N PHE A 28 -1.47 2.78 -12.50
CA PHE A 28 -1.60 3.53 -11.26
C PHE A 28 -1.49 5.04 -11.52
N ASN A 29 -2.50 5.80 -11.10
CA ASN A 29 -2.50 7.26 -11.19
C ASN A 29 -2.47 7.91 -9.81
N THR A 30 -3.47 7.63 -8.98
CA THR A 30 -3.61 8.23 -7.65
C THR A 30 -4.06 7.22 -6.62
N VAL A 31 -3.75 7.46 -5.35
CA VAL A 31 -4.25 6.70 -4.20
C VAL A 31 -4.96 7.65 -3.24
N THR A 32 -6.10 7.23 -2.74
CA THR A 32 -6.85 7.92 -1.70
C THR A 32 -6.98 7.02 -0.48
N PHE A 33 -6.45 7.47 0.66
CA PHE A 33 -6.62 6.79 1.94
C PHE A 33 -7.90 7.29 2.61
N THR A 34 -8.72 6.36 3.09
CA THR A 34 -10.07 6.64 3.63
C THR A 34 -10.19 6.32 5.10
N ASN A 35 -9.40 5.35 5.60
CA ASN A 35 -9.40 4.96 7.00
C ASN A 35 -7.98 4.65 7.49
N GLU A 36 -7.72 5.00 8.75
CA GLU A 36 -6.47 4.75 9.47
C GLU A 36 -6.82 4.40 10.91
N GLU A 37 -6.86 3.11 11.21
CA GLU A 37 -7.23 2.64 12.54
C GLU A 37 -6.20 1.67 13.11
N PHE A 38 -6.10 1.69 14.44
CA PHE A 38 -5.45 0.62 15.19
C PHE A 38 -6.53 -0.38 15.58
N ASN A 39 -6.35 -1.64 15.19
CA ASN A 39 -7.21 -2.74 15.59
C ASN A 39 -6.44 -3.69 16.52
N PRO A 40 -7.11 -4.63 17.22
CA PRO A 40 -6.42 -5.58 18.10
C PRO A 40 -5.36 -6.44 17.40
N ILE A 41 -5.44 -6.58 16.08
CA ILE A 41 -4.54 -7.36 15.23
C ILE A 41 -3.32 -6.52 14.78
N GLY A 42 -3.42 -5.19 14.81
CA GLY A 42 -2.39 -4.28 14.33
C GLY A 42 -2.98 -2.95 13.83
N ILE A 43 -2.72 -2.64 12.56
CA ILE A 43 -3.28 -1.46 11.89
C ILE A 43 -4.15 -1.90 10.73
N ASN A 44 -5.13 -1.07 10.40
CA ASN A 44 -5.89 -1.18 9.17
C ASN A 44 -5.83 0.15 8.43
N ILE A 45 -5.39 0.12 7.17
CA ILE A 45 -5.36 1.25 6.27
C ILE A 45 -6.21 0.90 5.06
N ASP A 46 -7.34 1.55 4.93
CA ASP A 46 -8.25 1.35 3.82
C ASP A 46 -8.13 2.49 2.82
N GLY A 47 -8.22 2.18 1.54
CA GLY A 47 -8.15 3.17 0.49
C GLY A 47 -8.66 2.66 -0.84
N TYR A 48 -8.59 3.52 -1.83
CA TYR A 48 -8.88 3.17 -3.22
C TYR A 48 -7.93 3.92 -4.16
N ILE A 49 -7.79 3.42 -5.38
CA ILE A 49 -6.94 4.04 -6.40
C ILE A 49 -7.75 4.64 -7.54
N ASN A 50 -7.11 5.54 -8.31
CA ASN A 50 -7.65 6.11 -9.54
C ASN A 50 -9.00 6.82 -9.39
N ASN A 51 -9.31 7.28 -8.16
CA ASN A 51 -10.62 7.83 -7.79
C ASN A 51 -11.81 6.88 -8.01
N ASP A 52 -11.55 5.57 -8.16
CA ASP A 52 -12.57 4.55 -8.33
C ASP A 52 -12.70 3.73 -7.04
N LYS A 53 -13.87 3.81 -6.40
CA LYS A 53 -14.15 3.08 -5.16
C LYS A 53 -14.24 1.57 -5.36
N ASN A 54 -14.44 1.09 -6.59
CA ASN A 54 -14.38 -0.33 -6.91
C ASN A 54 -12.94 -0.85 -6.88
N LEU A 55 -11.94 0.04 -7.02
CA LEU A 55 -10.53 -0.29 -6.92
C LEU A 55 -10.03 -0.09 -5.48
N SER A 56 -10.74 -0.70 -4.52
CA SER A 56 -10.47 -0.57 -3.10
C SER A 56 -9.46 -1.59 -2.59
N PHE A 57 -8.69 -1.20 -1.57
CA PHE A 57 -7.77 -2.07 -0.86
C PHE A 57 -7.83 -1.84 0.65
N THR A 58 -7.36 -2.86 1.37
CA THR A 58 -7.15 -2.86 2.81
C THR A 58 -5.75 -3.39 3.08
N ALA A 59 -4.94 -2.58 3.75
CA ALA A 59 -3.55 -2.89 4.07
C ALA A 59 -3.32 -2.91 5.58
N GLY A 60 -2.63 -3.96 6.03
CA GLY A 60 -2.19 -4.11 7.41
C GLY A 60 -0.82 -3.50 7.70
N LYS A 61 -0.22 -3.90 8.83
CA LYS A 61 1.02 -3.35 9.40
C LYS A 61 2.26 -3.39 8.52
N ASP A 62 2.30 -4.25 7.51
CA ASP A 62 3.53 -4.57 6.78
C ASP A 62 3.33 -4.78 5.27
N VAL A 63 2.17 -4.43 4.69
CA VAL A 63 1.79 -4.74 3.28
C VAL A 63 1.77 -6.26 2.96
N LYS A 64 2.35 -7.12 3.81
CA LYS A 64 2.24 -8.58 3.79
C LYS A 64 0.80 -9.05 3.93
N ILE A 65 0.00 -8.27 4.67
CA ILE A 65 -1.45 -8.41 4.71
C ILE A 65 -1.98 -7.29 3.84
N PHE A 66 -2.19 -7.61 2.57
CA PHE A 66 -2.82 -6.73 1.60
C PHE A 66 -3.97 -7.48 0.96
N SER A 67 -5.16 -6.92 1.08
CA SER A 67 -6.38 -7.41 0.44
C SER A 67 -6.90 -6.32 -0.48
N CYS A 68 -7.44 -6.70 -1.62
CA CYS A 68 -8.03 -5.78 -2.57
C CYS A 68 -9.31 -6.37 -3.17
N SER A 69 -10.08 -5.52 -3.85
CA SER A 69 -11.19 -5.96 -4.67
C SER A 69 -10.71 -6.81 -5.86
N ASP A 70 -11.62 -7.62 -6.42
CA ASP A 70 -11.35 -8.45 -7.59
C ASP A 70 -11.00 -7.59 -8.83
N GLU A 71 -11.58 -6.40 -8.95
CA GLU A 71 -11.26 -5.44 -10.01
C GLU A 71 -9.83 -4.94 -9.87
N LEU A 72 -9.41 -4.59 -8.66
CA LEU A 72 -8.06 -4.13 -8.38
C LEU A 72 -7.05 -5.27 -8.56
N ASP A 73 -7.39 -6.49 -8.15
CA ASP A 73 -6.52 -7.66 -8.27
C ASP A 73 -6.12 -7.94 -9.74
N LYS A 74 -7.07 -7.75 -10.67
CA LYS A 74 -6.84 -7.90 -12.13
C LYS A 74 -5.90 -6.86 -12.73
N MET A 75 -5.68 -5.73 -12.05
CA MET A 75 -4.77 -4.69 -12.52
C MET A 75 -3.30 -4.94 -12.14
N PHE A 76 -3.05 -5.91 -11.27
CA PHE A 76 -1.69 -6.25 -10.88
C PHE A 76 -0.94 -6.90 -12.04
N LYS A 77 0.28 -6.44 -12.28
CA LYS A 77 1.23 -7.14 -13.14
C LYS A 77 1.72 -8.42 -12.44
N GLU A 78 1.93 -9.48 -13.21
CA GLU A 78 2.52 -10.73 -12.71
C GLU A 78 3.98 -10.90 -13.16
N PRO A 79 4.88 -11.39 -12.29
CA PRO A 79 4.64 -11.72 -10.88
C PRO A 79 4.54 -10.46 -10.00
N ARG A 80 3.66 -10.53 -8.98
CA ARG A 80 3.55 -9.47 -7.96
C ARG A 80 4.83 -9.45 -7.14
N LYS A 81 5.39 -8.26 -6.92
CA LYS A 81 6.57 -8.06 -6.07
C LYS A 81 6.18 -7.49 -4.72
N GLY A 82 6.73 -8.06 -3.67
CA GLY A 82 6.63 -7.51 -2.31
C GLY A 82 7.41 -6.21 -2.17
N TYR A 83 7.09 -5.41 -1.14
CA TYR A 83 7.78 -4.14 -0.88
C TYR A 83 9.30 -4.30 -0.72
N ASP A 84 9.75 -5.32 0.01
CA ASP A 84 11.19 -5.58 0.23
C ASP A 84 11.91 -5.95 -1.08
N GLU A 85 11.24 -6.69 -1.97
CA GLU A 85 11.79 -7.05 -3.29
C GLU A 85 11.89 -5.83 -4.21
N ILE A 86 10.90 -4.93 -4.15
CA ILE A 86 10.91 -3.67 -4.90
C ILE A 86 12.07 -2.80 -4.42
N LEU A 87 12.26 -2.65 -3.10
CA LEU A 87 13.36 -1.89 -2.53
C LEU A 87 14.74 -2.47 -2.88
N SER A 88 14.89 -3.79 -2.78
CA SER A 88 16.16 -4.45 -3.13
C SER A 88 16.51 -4.23 -4.59
N GLY A 89 15.51 -4.27 -5.48
CA GLY A 89 15.70 -3.97 -6.90
C GLY A 89 16.12 -2.52 -7.13
N LEU A 90 15.52 -1.55 -6.43
CA LEU A 90 15.88 -0.13 -6.57
C LEU A 90 17.33 0.15 -6.15
N LYS A 91 17.79 -0.41 -5.04
CA LYS A 91 19.18 -0.23 -4.56
C LYS A 91 20.22 -0.78 -5.53
N SER A 92 19.92 -1.88 -6.23
CA SER A 92 20.85 -2.47 -7.20
C SER A 92 21.07 -1.66 -8.48
N TYR A 93 20.31 -0.57 -8.71
CA TYR A 93 20.51 0.33 -9.84
C TYR A 93 21.29 1.61 -9.48
N GLU A 94 21.57 1.85 -8.19
CA GLU A 94 22.33 3.02 -7.73
C GLU A 94 23.81 2.72 -7.47
N ASP A 95 24.23 1.44 -7.57
CA ASP A 95 25.62 0.96 -7.51
C ASP A 95 26.19 0.71 -8.91
#